data_AF-A0A1C5NC44-F1
#
_entry.id   AF-A0A1C5NC44-F1
#
_cell.length_a   1.000
_cell.length_b   1.000
_cell.length_c   1.000
_cell.angle_alpha   90.00
_cell.angle_beta   90.00
_cell.angle_gamma   90.00
#
_symmetry.space_group_name_H-M   'P 1'
#
loop_
_entity.id
_entity.type
_entity.pdbx_description
1 polymer ?
#
loop_
_entity_poly.entity_id
_entity_poly.type
_entity_poly.pdbx_seq_one_letter_code
_entity_poly.pdbx_strand_id
1 'polypeptide(L)'
;MSKYYRYVIIKNNELKILKTKKMENLVKKELSVFDYRDYLFEDDLSVYLLVRDLSVYDNDTTIIYRSYPGDCDGVFNGTVIFTKMDEYGYVSLNDDDIDLILRHLCKLPNGLFEMRYFVDDTY
;
A
#
# COMPACT_ATOMS: atom_id res chain seq x y z
N MET A 1 -24.66 -2.74 13.94
CA MET A 1 -23.21 -2.81 14.26
C MET A 1 -22.48 -1.79 13.41
N SER A 2 -21.60 -0.96 13.99
CA SER A 2 -20.72 -0.08 13.20
C SER A 2 -19.72 -0.95 12.46
N LYS A 3 -19.82 -1.07 11.13
CA LYS A 3 -18.84 -1.77 10.30
C LYS A 3 -17.50 -1.03 10.41
N TYR A 4 -16.43 -1.73 10.73
CA TYR A 4 -15.07 -1.21 10.66
C TYR A 4 -14.43 -1.74 9.39
N TYR A 5 -13.69 -0.88 8.69
CA TYR A 5 -12.92 -1.17 7.50
C TYR A 5 -11.48 -1.43 7.91
N ARG A 6 -10.95 -2.61 7.54
CA ARG A 6 -9.52 -2.91 7.63
C ARG A 6 -8.79 -2.35 6.42
N TYR A 7 -7.57 -1.88 6.66
CA TYR A 7 -6.63 -1.39 5.65
C TYR A 7 -5.19 -1.61 6.09
N VAL A 8 -4.26 -1.63 5.14
CA VAL A 8 -2.81 -1.64 5.43
C VAL A 8 -2.25 -0.26 5.15
N ILE A 9 -1.36 0.22 6.01
CA ILE A 9 -0.67 1.51 5.82
C ILE A 9 0.83 1.34 6.04
N ILE A 10 1.61 1.95 5.16
CA ILE A 10 3.04 2.19 5.36
C ILE A 10 3.22 3.69 5.59
N LYS A 11 3.76 4.04 6.76
CA LYS A 11 4.02 5.42 7.17
C LYS A 11 5.19 5.44 8.14
N ASN A 12 6.13 6.37 7.95
CA ASN A 12 7.32 6.51 8.80
C ASN A 12 8.13 5.20 8.92
N ASN A 13 8.34 4.49 7.80
CA ASN A 13 9.00 3.16 7.74
C ASN A 13 8.38 2.07 8.63
N GLU A 14 7.11 2.23 8.99
CA GLU A 14 6.33 1.22 9.69
C GLU A 14 5.16 0.74 8.84
N LEU A 15 5.01 -0.58 8.75
CA LEU A 15 3.83 -1.24 8.18
C LEU A 15 2.85 -1.57 9.30
N LYS A 16 1.58 -1.19 9.15
CA LYS A 16 0.52 -1.45 10.12
C LYS A 16 -0.76 -1.91 9.43
N ILE A 17 -1.45 -2.86 10.07
CA ILE A 17 -2.83 -3.25 9.72
C ILE A 17 -3.76 -2.56 10.71
N LEU A 18 -4.63 -1.68 10.22
CA LEU A 18 -5.47 -0.83 11.06
C LEU A 18 -6.96 -0.95 10.70
N LYS A 19 -7.82 -0.39 11.55
CA LYS A 19 -9.28 -0.37 11.39
C LYS A 19 -9.83 1.04 11.50
N THR A 20 -10.78 1.41 10.66
CA THR A 20 -11.48 2.71 10.72
C THR A 20 -12.98 2.56 10.50
N LYS A 21 -13.79 3.48 11.03
CA LYS A 21 -15.24 3.53 10.76
C LYS A 21 -15.59 4.25 9.45
N LYS A 22 -14.70 5.13 8.96
CA LYS A 22 -14.93 5.99 7.80
C LYS A 22 -13.65 6.09 6.98
N MET A 23 -13.54 5.28 5.93
CA MET A 23 -12.34 5.18 5.10
C MET A 23 -12.07 6.48 4.32
N GLU A 24 -13.10 7.09 3.73
CA GLU A 24 -12.96 8.38 3.02
C GLU A 24 -12.33 9.48 3.89
N ASN A 25 -12.76 9.58 5.15
CA ASN A 25 -12.21 10.58 6.08
C ASN A 25 -10.75 10.28 6.44
N LEU A 26 -10.39 8.99 6.57
CA LEU A 26 -9.02 8.57 6.79
C LEU A 26 -8.16 8.94 5.57
N VAL A 27 -8.58 8.57 4.37
CA VAL A 27 -7.86 8.86 3.13
C VAL A 27 -7.65 10.37 2.97
N LYS A 28 -8.69 11.19 3.20
CA LYS A 28 -8.57 12.66 3.21
C LYS A 28 -7.58 13.17 4.26
N LYS A 29 -7.57 12.57 5.46
CA LYS A 29 -6.69 13.00 6.55
C LYS A 29 -5.24 12.59 6.32
N GLU A 30 -4.99 11.33 6.01
CA GLU A 30 -3.65 10.78 5.86
C GLU A 30 -3.01 11.24 4.56
N LEU A 31 -3.80 11.28 3.48
CA LEU A 31 -3.26 11.53 2.16
C LEU A 31 -3.47 12.98 1.67
N SER A 32 -4.52 13.69 2.10
CA SER A 32 -4.87 15.06 1.68
C SER A 32 -5.06 15.28 0.17
N VAL A 33 -3.97 15.23 -0.60
CA VAL A 33 -3.90 15.12 -2.07
C VAL A 33 -3.15 13.82 -2.34
N PHE A 34 -3.77 12.89 -3.05
CA PHE A 34 -3.17 11.60 -3.37
C PHE A 34 -3.24 11.33 -4.86
N ASP A 35 -2.20 10.64 -5.33
CA ASP A 35 -2.21 10.01 -6.63
C ASP A 35 -2.78 8.59 -6.47
N TYR A 36 -3.54 8.18 -7.47
CA TYR A 36 -4.13 6.87 -7.53
C TYR A 36 -3.31 6.04 -8.51
N ARG A 37 -2.68 4.97 -8.02
CA ARG A 37 -1.87 4.09 -8.84
C ARG A 37 -2.62 2.78 -8.97
N ASP A 38 -3.12 2.54 -10.19
CA ASP A 38 -3.92 1.39 -10.56
C ASP A 38 -3.13 0.07 -10.49
N TYR A 39 -3.82 -0.99 -10.07
CA TYR A 39 -3.56 -2.42 -10.32
C TYR A 39 -2.10 -2.91 -10.21
N LEU A 40 -1.57 -2.93 -8.99
CA LEU A 40 -0.25 -3.51 -8.74
C LEU A 40 -0.24 -5.03 -8.56
N PHE A 41 -1.40 -5.64 -8.32
CA PHE A 41 -1.54 -7.08 -8.13
C PHE A 41 -2.42 -7.64 -9.24
N GLU A 42 -1.84 -8.37 -10.21
CA GLU A 42 -2.64 -9.11 -11.20
C GLU A 42 -3.49 -10.21 -10.54
N ASP A 43 -3.06 -10.68 -9.37
CA ASP A 43 -3.75 -11.71 -8.57
C ASP A 43 -5.09 -11.23 -7.97
N ASP A 44 -5.23 -9.93 -7.67
CA ASP A 44 -6.51 -9.32 -7.29
C ASP A 44 -6.56 -7.84 -7.72
N LEU A 45 -7.25 -7.61 -8.85
CA LEU A 45 -7.47 -6.28 -9.42
C LEU A 45 -8.27 -5.34 -8.51
N SER A 46 -8.90 -5.83 -7.44
CA SER A 46 -9.69 -4.99 -6.54
C SER A 46 -8.88 -4.37 -5.40
N VAL A 47 -7.60 -4.75 -5.22
CA VAL A 47 -6.72 -4.11 -4.23
C VAL A 47 -6.05 -2.89 -4.84
N TYR A 48 -6.30 -1.74 -4.22
CA TYR A 48 -5.85 -0.42 -4.65
C TYR A 48 -4.71 0.12 -3.80
N LEU A 49 -3.77 0.79 -4.47
CA LEU A 49 -2.70 1.55 -3.85
C LEU A 49 -3.02 3.05 -3.88
N LEU A 50 -3.22 3.63 -2.71
CA LEU A 50 -3.38 5.07 -2.55
C LEU A 50 -2.07 5.66 -2.03
N VAL A 51 -1.48 6.59 -2.78
CA VAL A 51 -0.16 7.15 -2.46
C VAL A 51 -0.26 8.64 -2.23
N ARG A 52 0.23 9.09 -1.08
CA ARG A 52 0.60 10.49 -0.89
C ARG A 52 2.10 10.62 -1.12
N ASP A 53 2.46 11.20 -2.25
CA ASP A 53 3.84 11.53 -2.54
C ASP A 53 4.30 12.75 -1.69
N LEU A 54 5.33 12.52 -0.89
CA LEU A 54 6.06 13.44 -0.04
C LEU A 54 7.48 13.66 -0.58
N SER A 55 7.76 13.32 -1.84
CA SER A 55 9.07 13.47 -2.52
C SER A 55 9.70 14.87 -2.39
N VAL A 56 8.88 15.89 -2.12
CA VAL A 56 9.32 17.28 -1.90
C VAL A 56 9.77 17.56 -0.46
N TYR A 57 9.53 16.65 0.50
CA TYR A 57 9.64 16.91 1.93
C TYR A 57 10.44 15.87 2.74
N ASP A 58 10.54 14.61 2.34
CA ASP A 58 11.24 13.60 3.16
C ASP A 58 11.66 12.31 2.40
N ASN A 59 12.86 11.80 2.68
CA ASN A 59 13.41 10.54 2.13
C ASN A 59 13.25 9.36 3.09
N ASP A 60 12.83 9.60 4.33
CA ASP A 60 12.74 8.57 5.39
C ASP A 60 11.55 7.62 5.21
N THR A 61 10.77 7.73 4.13
CA THR A 61 9.60 6.86 3.86
C THR A 61 9.57 6.39 2.41
N THR A 62 10.74 6.05 1.90
CA THR A 62 10.93 5.58 0.53
C THR A 62 10.43 4.14 0.39
N ILE A 63 9.52 3.90 -0.55
CA ILE A 63 9.05 2.58 -0.95
C ILE A 63 9.46 2.36 -2.39
N ILE A 64 10.24 1.30 -2.63
CA ILE A 64 10.75 0.95 -3.95
C ILE A 64 9.73 0.03 -4.62
N TYR A 65 9.36 0.32 -5.86
CA TYR A 65 8.53 -0.56 -6.68
C TYR A 65 9.38 -1.24 -7.74
N ARG A 66 9.28 -2.57 -7.79
CA ARG A 66 9.97 -3.42 -8.77
C ARG A 66 9.00 -4.39 -9.40
N SER A 67 8.83 -4.27 -10.70
CA SER A 67 8.16 -5.20 -11.57
C SER A 67 9.07 -6.41 -11.82
N TYR A 68 10.38 -6.23 -12.02
CA TYR A 68 11.35 -7.33 -12.24
C TYR A 68 12.54 -7.30 -11.26
N PRO A 69 13.15 -8.47 -10.96
CA PRO A 69 14.36 -8.54 -10.14
C PRO A 69 15.48 -7.67 -10.73
N GLY A 70 16.00 -6.73 -9.93
CA GLY A 70 17.07 -5.83 -10.35
C GLY A 70 16.63 -4.56 -11.10
N ASP A 71 15.35 -4.43 -11.47
CA ASP A 71 14.80 -3.21 -12.07
C ASP A 71 14.12 -2.33 -11.00
N CYS A 72 14.06 -1.01 -11.22
CA CYS A 72 13.42 -0.05 -10.34
C CYS A 72 12.45 0.80 -11.16
N ASP A 73 11.23 0.28 -11.35
CA ASP A 73 10.17 0.95 -12.13
C ASP A 73 9.71 2.25 -11.48
N GLY A 74 9.84 2.36 -10.16
CA GLY A 74 9.47 3.57 -9.47
C GLY A 74 9.84 3.59 -8.00
N VAL A 75 9.77 4.78 -7.44
CA VAL A 75 9.96 5.04 -6.02
C VAL A 75 8.82 5.91 -5.54
N PHE A 76 8.24 5.56 -4.41
CA PHE A 76 7.24 6.34 -3.71
C PHE A 76 7.84 6.86 -2.43
N ASN A 77 7.84 8.18 -2.23
CA ASN A 77 8.24 8.76 -0.98
C ASN A 77 6.99 9.15 -0.22
N GLY A 78 6.68 8.55 0.92
CA GLY A 78 5.61 9.06 1.77
C GLY A 78 4.69 8.01 2.38
N THR A 79 3.40 8.35 2.43
CA THR A 79 2.38 7.49 3.03
C THR A 79 1.68 6.69 1.95
N VAL A 80 1.62 5.38 2.16
CA VAL A 80 0.94 4.44 1.27
C VAL A 80 -0.16 3.73 2.04
N ILE A 81 -1.36 3.72 1.47
CA ILE A 81 -2.51 2.98 2.00
C ILE A 81 -2.93 1.95 0.97
N PHE A 82 -3.02 0.69 1.40
CA PHE A 82 -3.66 -0.38 0.65
C PHE A 82 -5.10 -0.54 1.12
N THR A 83 -6.02 -0.59 0.16
CA THR A 83 -7.46 -0.72 0.42
C THR A 83 -8.15 -1.42 -0.74
N LYS A 84 -9.38 -1.88 -0.53
CA LYS A 84 -10.24 -2.41 -1.59
C LYS A 84 -11.36 -1.40 -1.89
N MET A 85 -11.82 -1.35 -3.13
CA MET A 85 -13.00 -0.59 -3.53
C MET A 85 -13.88 -1.44 -4.45
N ASP A 86 -15.18 -1.19 -4.41
CA ASP A 86 -16.15 -1.71 -5.36
C ASP A 86 -16.94 -0.55 -5.99
N GLU A 87 -17.96 -0.87 -6.79
CA GLU A 87 -18.84 0.12 -7.42
C GLU A 87 -19.56 1.05 -6.41
N TYR A 88 -19.61 0.68 -5.13
CA TYR A 88 -20.24 1.44 -4.04
C TYR A 88 -19.24 2.17 -3.14
N GLY A 89 -17.92 2.05 -3.39
CA GLY A 89 -16.86 2.75 -2.68
C GLY A 89 -15.93 1.82 -1.90
N TYR A 90 -15.42 2.27 -0.76
CA TYR A 90 -14.40 1.52 0.00
C TYR A 90 -14.95 0.24 0.64
N VAL A 91 -14.18 -0.84 0.50
CA VAL A 91 -14.44 -2.16 1.08
C VAL A 91 -13.35 -2.51 2.09
N SER A 92 -13.73 -3.24 3.14
CA SER A 92 -12.78 -3.69 4.15
C SER A 92 -11.90 -4.80 3.56
N LEU A 93 -10.59 -4.73 3.79
CA LEU A 93 -9.72 -5.87 3.52
C LEU A 93 -10.15 -7.09 4.35
N ASN A 94 -10.20 -8.26 3.71
CA ASN A 94 -10.29 -9.57 4.34
C ASN A 94 -8.88 -10.11 4.69
N ASP A 95 -8.77 -11.34 5.18
CA ASP A 95 -7.47 -11.90 5.56
C ASP A 95 -6.64 -12.27 4.31
N ASP A 96 -7.27 -12.79 3.25
CA ASP A 96 -6.61 -13.10 1.98
C ASP A 96 -6.05 -11.85 1.29
N ASP A 97 -6.80 -10.73 1.32
CA ASP A 97 -6.35 -9.45 0.77
C ASP A 97 -5.08 -8.96 1.51
N ILE A 98 -5.04 -9.13 2.84
CA ILE A 98 -3.88 -8.74 3.66
C ILE A 98 -2.70 -9.65 3.36
N ASP A 99 -2.92 -10.96 3.30
CA ASP A 99 -1.88 -11.93 2.98
C ASP A 99 -1.28 -11.66 1.59
N LEU A 100 -2.10 -11.34 0.60
CA LEU A 100 -1.65 -10.93 -0.73
C LEU A 100 -0.72 -9.71 -0.64
N ILE A 101 -1.17 -8.62 0.00
CA ILE A 101 -0.37 -7.40 0.16
C ILE A 101 0.98 -7.71 0.83
N LEU A 102 0.98 -8.53 1.89
CA LEU A 102 2.19 -8.85 2.64
C LEU A 102 3.17 -9.72 1.84
N ARG A 103 2.70 -10.62 0.97
CA ARG A 103 3.58 -11.43 0.10
C ARG A 103 4.40 -10.59 -0.87
N HIS A 104 3.83 -9.48 -1.34
CA HIS A 104 4.50 -8.58 -2.25
C HIS A 104 5.36 -7.52 -1.56
N LEU A 105 5.29 -7.39 -0.22
CA LEU A 105 6.07 -6.41 0.53
C LEU A 105 7.26 -7.05 1.24
N CYS A 106 8.45 -6.57 0.92
CA CYS A 106 9.70 -6.92 1.61
C CYS A 106 10.21 -5.72 2.40
N LYS A 107 10.72 -5.95 3.62
CA LYS A 107 11.47 -4.93 4.35
C LYS A 107 12.95 -5.14 4.11
N LEU A 108 13.60 -4.13 3.53
CA LEU A 108 15.02 -4.16 3.17
C LEU A 108 15.91 -3.94 4.42
N PRO A 109 17.20 -4.35 4.38
CA PRO A 109 18.14 -4.16 5.49
C PRO A 109 18.34 -2.70 5.91
N ASN A 110 18.13 -1.74 5.00
CA ASN A 110 18.20 -0.31 5.27
C ASN A 110 16.91 0.26 5.91
N GLY A 111 15.93 -0.59 6.20
CA GLY A 111 14.66 -0.22 6.84
C GLY A 111 13.56 0.23 5.88
N LEU A 112 13.87 0.41 4.59
CA LEU A 112 12.89 0.76 3.56
C LEU A 112 12.01 -0.43 3.19
N PHE A 113 10.88 -0.14 2.56
CA PHE A 113 10.02 -1.17 1.98
C PHE A 113 10.27 -1.30 0.48
N GLU A 114 10.22 -2.54 0.00
CA GLU A 114 10.23 -2.88 -1.40
C GLU A 114 8.95 -3.63 -1.72
N MET A 115 8.21 -3.15 -2.71
CA MET A 115 7.06 -3.83 -3.28
C MET A 115 7.50 -4.54 -4.56
N ARG A 116 7.40 -5.87 -4.54
CA ARG A 116 7.81 -6.75 -5.64
C ARG A 116 6.58 -7.30 -6.32
N TYR A 117 6.52 -7.15 -7.64
CA TYR A 117 5.44 -7.70 -8.45
C TYR A 117 5.53 -9.23 -8.57
N PHE A 118 6.72 -9.78 -8.78
CA PHE A 118 6.95 -11.23 -8.71
C PHE A 118 7.37 -11.64 -7.30
N VAL A 119 6.74 -12.68 -6.76
CA VAL A 119 7.30 -13.46 -5.66
C VAL A 119 8.30 -14.40 -6.32
N ASP A 120 9.58 -14.02 -6.35
CA ASP A 120 10.63 -14.96 -6.75
C ASP A 120 10.65 -16.09 -5.71
N ASP A 121 10.40 -17.34 -6.13
CA ASP A 121 10.42 -18.54 -5.27
C ASP A 121 11.83 -18.88 -4.74
N THR A 122 12.80 -18.01 -4.96
CA THR A 122 14.20 -18.20 -4.57
C THR A 122 14.46 -17.59 -3.20
N TYR A 123 14.28 -18.45 -2.19
CA TYR A 123 14.82 -18.31 -0.84
C TYR A 123 16.34 -18.22 -0.81
#